data_AF-A0A7J4KF11-F1
#
_entry.id   AF-A0A7J4KF11-F1
#
_cell.length_a   1.000
_cell.length_b   1.000
_cell.length_c   1.000
_cell.angle_alpha   90.00
_cell.angle_beta   90.00
_cell.angle_gamma   90.00
#
_symmetry.space_group_name_H-M   'P 1'
#
loop_
_entity.id
_entity.type
_entity.pdbx_description
1 polymer ?
#
loop_
_entity_poly.entity_id
_entity_poly.type
_entity_poly.pdbx_seq_one_letter_code
_entity_poly.pdbx_strand_id
1 'polypeptide(L)'
;MNPMRELVVEKVVVHMGVGEGGDKLSKGIDIMKKITGNNPVTGVAKKTNPAFGIRKGAPISCKVTLRGKLAGEFLDTALTAIERKISPTQIDSEGNFSFGIEEHTDFPGMSYDPQIGIYGMDINVILGRRGVRIARRHIEQRRLPHKQRVNTEDALAFLKGTYRVEVS
;
A
#
# COMPACT_ATOMS: atom_id res chain seq x y z
N MET A 1 13.18 -17.70 20.55
CA MET A 1 12.29 -17.72 19.35
C MET A 1 13.18 -17.85 18.12
N ASN A 2 12.81 -18.63 17.10
CA ASN A 2 13.63 -18.76 15.89
C ASN A 2 13.59 -17.42 15.11
N PRO A 3 14.74 -16.78 14.78
CA PRO A 3 14.77 -15.51 14.03
C PRO A 3 14.02 -15.57 12.69
N MET A 4 13.88 -16.76 12.10
CA MET A 4 13.14 -16.95 10.85
C MET A 4 11.61 -16.78 10.98
N ARG A 5 11.10 -16.62 12.21
CA ARG A 5 9.69 -16.37 12.52
C ARG A 5 9.33 -14.90 12.67
N GLU A 6 10.33 -14.02 12.67
CA GLU A 6 10.10 -12.58 12.70
C GLU A 6 9.27 -12.12 11.50
N LEU A 7 8.37 -11.19 11.76
CA LEU A 7 7.59 -10.54 10.73
C LEU A 7 8.43 -9.45 10.08
N VAL A 8 8.29 -9.33 8.77
CA VAL A 8 8.90 -8.26 7.98
C VAL A 8 7.83 -7.63 7.09
N VAL A 9 7.98 -6.33 6.83
CA VAL A 9 7.21 -5.66 5.78
C VAL A 9 7.73 -6.16 4.44
N GLU A 10 6.92 -6.92 3.73
CA GLU A 10 7.34 -7.53 2.48
C GLU A 10 7.28 -6.52 1.32
N LYS A 11 6.18 -5.78 1.25
CA LYS A 11 5.99 -4.68 0.30
C LYS A 11 4.88 -3.76 0.80
N VAL A 12 4.97 -2.50 0.41
CA VAL A 12 3.88 -1.52 0.54
C VAL A 12 3.42 -1.15 -0.87
N VAL A 13 2.12 -1.28 -1.12
CA VAL A 13 1.51 -0.89 -2.38
C VAL A 13 0.71 0.39 -2.13
N VAL A 14 1.14 1.46 -2.80
CA VAL A 14 0.44 2.73 -2.81
C VAL A 14 -0.39 2.79 -4.08
N HIS A 15 -1.68 3.01 -3.94
CA HIS A 15 -2.63 3.06 -5.04
C HIS A 15 -3.41 4.37 -4.99
N MET A 16 -3.62 4.97 -6.16
CA MET A 16 -4.44 6.17 -6.30
C MET A 16 -5.44 5.94 -7.43
N GLY A 17 -6.72 5.92 -7.07
CA GLY A 17 -7.83 5.80 -8.01
C GLY A 17 -8.30 7.18 -8.46
N VAL A 18 -7.81 7.66 -9.62
CA VAL A 18 -8.19 8.98 -10.15
C VAL A 18 -9.55 8.94 -10.86
N GLY A 19 -9.94 7.78 -11.43
CA GLY A 19 -11.25 7.59 -12.06
C GLY A 19 -11.34 8.11 -13.50
N GLU A 20 -10.42 8.99 -13.90
CA GLU A 20 -10.37 9.63 -15.21
C GLU A 20 -8.95 9.61 -15.78
N GLY A 21 -8.84 9.56 -17.11
CA GLY A 21 -7.57 9.70 -17.81
C GLY A 21 -7.20 11.16 -18.09
N GLY A 22 -6.09 11.38 -18.82
CA GLY A 22 -5.64 12.72 -19.22
C GLY A 22 -4.88 13.44 -18.11
N ASP A 23 -5.13 14.74 -17.96
CA ASP A 23 -4.32 15.64 -17.13
C ASP A 23 -4.40 15.35 -15.63
N LYS A 24 -5.53 14.87 -15.13
CA LYS A 24 -5.64 14.48 -13.71
C LYS A 24 -4.77 13.28 -13.38
N LEU A 25 -4.70 12.31 -14.30
CA LEU A 25 -3.88 11.13 -14.11
C LEU A 25 -2.39 11.46 -14.19
N SER A 26 -1.97 12.34 -15.11
CA SER A 26 -0.57 12.78 -15.19
C SER A 26 -0.14 13.51 -13.92
N LYS A 27 -0.98 14.43 -13.41
CA LYS A 27 -0.74 15.11 -12.12
C LYS A 27 -0.64 14.12 -10.95
N GLY A 28 -1.54 13.14 -10.88
CA GLY A 28 -1.51 12.09 -9.85
C GLY A 28 -0.25 11.22 -9.92
N ILE A 29 0.23 10.90 -11.13
CA ILE A 29 1.51 10.20 -11.33
C ILE A 29 2.68 11.04 -10.81
N ASP A 30 2.71 12.34 -11.10
CA ASP A 30 3.78 13.24 -10.65
C ASP A 30 3.80 13.39 -9.12
N ILE A 31 2.62 13.52 -8.49
CA ILE A 31 2.48 13.51 -7.03
C ILE A 31 3.01 12.20 -6.45
N MET A 32 2.54 11.06 -6.96
CA MET A 32 2.95 9.75 -6.45
C MET A 32 4.45 9.54 -6.60
N LYS A 33 5.04 10.05 -7.68
CA LYS A 33 6.49 10.03 -7.89
C LYS A 33 7.25 10.92 -6.91
N LYS A 34 6.73 12.12 -6.59
CA LYS A 34 7.33 13.00 -5.57
C LYS A 34 7.28 12.38 -4.18
N ILE A 35 6.15 11.79 -3.80
CA ILE A 35 5.96 11.17 -2.49
C ILE A 35 6.80 9.90 -2.33
N THR A 36 6.76 9.00 -3.32
CA THR A 36 7.38 7.67 -3.20
C THR A 36 8.81 7.58 -3.74
N GLY A 37 9.27 8.58 -4.51
CA GLY A 37 10.56 8.59 -5.19
C GLY A 37 10.68 7.60 -6.36
N ASN A 38 9.66 6.78 -6.62
CA ASN A 38 9.66 5.74 -7.64
C ASN A 38 8.67 6.03 -8.77
N ASN A 39 8.93 5.47 -9.95
CA ASN A 39 8.04 5.64 -11.10
C ASN A 39 6.75 4.82 -10.92
N PRO A 40 5.57 5.44 -10.96
CA PRO A 40 4.29 4.73 -10.89
C PRO A 40 3.99 3.94 -12.15
N VAL A 41 3.25 2.85 -11.96
CA VAL A 41 2.66 2.06 -13.05
C VAL A 41 1.20 2.47 -13.21
N THR A 42 0.78 2.76 -14.44
CA THR A 42 -0.61 3.09 -14.76
C THR A 42 -1.49 1.83 -14.80
N GLY A 43 -2.66 1.94 -14.20
CA GLY A 43 -3.72 0.93 -14.24
C GLY A 43 -4.69 1.22 -15.37
N VAL A 44 -5.02 0.18 -16.14
CA VAL A 44 -5.97 0.27 -17.27
C VAL A 44 -7.33 -0.34 -16.91
N ALA A 45 -8.37 0.22 -17.51
CA ALA A 45 -9.75 -0.24 -17.36
C ALA A 45 -9.93 -1.64 -17.94
N LYS A 46 -10.41 -2.59 -17.12
CA LYS A 46 -10.75 -3.94 -17.60
C LYS A 46 -12.10 -3.99 -18.34
N LYS A 47 -13.04 -3.14 -17.94
CA LYS A 47 -14.41 -3.09 -18.49
C LYS A 47 -14.82 -1.64 -18.72
N THR A 48 -15.73 -1.44 -19.67
CA THR A 48 -16.41 -0.15 -19.87
C THR A 48 -17.51 -0.01 -18.82
N ASN A 49 -17.56 1.11 -18.11
CA ASN A 49 -18.65 1.42 -17.18
C ASN A 49 -19.12 2.86 -17.43
N PRO A 50 -20.30 3.05 -18.07
CA PRO A 50 -20.85 4.37 -18.37
C PRO A 50 -21.10 5.24 -17.14
N ALA A 51 -21.45 4.65 -15.99
CA ALA A 51 -21.76 5.41 -14.77
C ALA A 51 -20.55 6.21 -14.25
N PHE A 52 -19.33 5.72 -14.52
CA PHE A 52 -18.09 6.39 -14.18
C PHE A 52 -17.39 7.03 -15.39
N GLY A 53 -18.03 7.04 -16.57
CA GLY A 53 -17.41 7.56 -17.80
C GLY A 53 -16.21 6.75 -18.31
N ILE A 54 -16.02 5.52 -17.84
CA ILE A 54 -14.83 4.71 -18.10
C ILE A 54 -15.00 3.85 -19.35
N ARG A 55 -14.01 3.87 -20.24
CA ARG A 55 -13.91 2.97 -21.41
C ARG A 55 -12.87 1.88 -21.18
N LYS A 56 -13.13 0.66 -21.66
CA LYS A 56 -12.16 -0.46 -21.61
C LYS A 56 -10.82 -0.04 -22.25
N GLY A 57 -9.72 -0.35 -21.56
CA GLY A 57 -8.37 0.01 -21.98
C GLY A 57 -7.93 1.43 -21.65
N ALA A 58 -8.83 2.30 -21.19
CA ALA A 58 -8.45 3.65 -20.76
C ALA A 58 -7.58 3.59 -19.50
N PRO A 59 -6.57 4.45 -19.36
CA PRO A 59 -5.80 4.58 -18.12
C PRO A 59 -6.65 5.32 -17.07
N ILE A 60 -6.70 4.78 -15.84
CA ILE A 60 -7.60 5.26 -14.77
C ILE A 60 -6.88 5.52 -13.45
N SER A 61 -5.90 4.69 -13.13
CA SER A 61 -5.24 4.73 -11.82
C SER A 61 -3.72 4.70 -11.96
N CYS A 62 -3.04 5.03 -10.88
CA CYS A 62 -1.60 4.83 -10.75
C CYS A 62 -1.31 4.06 -9.46
N LYS A 63 -0.26 3.26 -9.50
CA LYS A 63 0.23 2.54 -8.32
C LYS A 63 1.74 2.41 -8.31
N VAL A 64 2.30 2.40 -7.11
CA VAL A 64 3.71 2.12 -6.85
C VAL A 64 3.81 0.95 -5.87
N THR A 65 4.79 0.07 -6.06
CA THR A 65 5.10 -0.99 -5.09
C THR A 65 6.49 -0.76 -4.52
N LEU A 66 6.56 -0.41 -3.24
CA LEU A 66 7.79 -0.21 -2.49
C LEU A 66 8.18 -1.50 -1.76
N ARG A 67 9.48 -1.76 -1.66
CA ARG A 67 10.06 -2.90 -0.93
C ARG A 67 11.34 -2.50 -0.20
N GLY A 68 11.75 -3.29 0.77
CA GLY A 68 13.00 -3.08 1.51
C GLY A 68 12.96 -1.80 2.35
N LYS A 69 14.08 -1.05 2.38
CA LYS A 69 14.21 0.16 3.21
C LYS A 69 13.20 1.24 2.86
N LEU A 70 13.02 1.51 1.55
CA LEU A 70 12.06 2.49 1.05
C LEU A 70 10.63 2.21 1.51
N ALA A 71 10.24 0.93 1.60
CA ALA A 71 8.93 0.57 2.12
C ALA A 71 8.78 0.88 3.60
N GLY A 72 9.82 0.64 4.40
CA GLY A 72 9.82 0.94 5.84
C GLY A 72 9.77 2.44 6.12
N GLU A 73 10.56 3.23 5.41
CA GLU A 73 10.61 4.70 5.53
C GLU A 73 9.28 5.34 5.09
N PHE A 74 8.74 4.91 3.95
CA PHE A 74 7.44 5.37 3.49
C PHE A 74 6.32 4.98 4.45
N LEU A 75 6.34 3.74 4.99
CA LEU A 75 5.33 3.28 5.93
C LEU A 75 5.34 4.10 7.22
N ASP A 76 6.50 4.42 7.78
CA ASP A 76 6.57 5.25 9.00
C ASP A 76 6.03 6.67 8.78
N THR A 77 6.31 7.24 7.60
CA THR A 77 5.75 8.54 7.18
C THR A 77 4.23 8.46 7.02
N ALA A 78 3.74 7.44 6.31
CA ALA A 78 2.32 7.23 6.07
C ALA A 78 1.52 6.94 7.35
N LEU A 79 2.10 6.16 8.28
CA LEU A 79 1.50 5.92 9.59
C LEU A 79 1.44 7.18 10.43
N THR A 80 2.40 8.10 10.27
CA THR A 80 2.36 9.40 10.97
C THR A 80 1.21 10.27 10.47
N ALA A 81 0.89 10.23 9.16
CA ALA A 81 -0.23 10.97 8.58
C ALA A 81 -1.59 10.55 9.16
N ILE A 82 -1.77 9.28 9.52
CA ILE A 82 -3.00 8.76 10.15
C ILE A 82 -2.93 8.72 11.69
N GLU A 83 -2.05 9.52 12.29
CA GLU A 83 -1.81 9.55 13.75
C GLU A 83 -1.47 8.18 14.37
N ARG A 84 -0.94 7.25 13.58
CA ARG A 84 -0.64 5.87 13.98
C ARG A 84 -1.86 5.12 14.56
N LYS A 85 -3.08 5.45 14.14
CA LYS A 85 -4.30 4.76 14.58
C LYS A 85 -4.81 3.83 13.48
N ILE A 86 -4.97 2.55 13.79
CA ILE A 86 -5.52 1.56 12.86
C ILE A 86 -6.64 0.80 13.53
N SER A 87 -7.78 0.69 12.86
CA SER A 87 -8.90 -0.14 13.32
C SER A 87 -8.56 -1.62 13.16
N PRO A 88 -8.99 -2.51 14.09
CA PRO A 88 -8.82 -3.95 13.92
C PRO A 88 -9.50 -4.49 12.65
N THR A 89 -10.53 -3.80 12.15
CA THR A 89 -11.24 -4.16 10.91
C THR A 89 -10.42 -3.93 9.65
N GLN A 90 -9.37 -3.09 9.72
CA GLN A 90 -8.47 -2.80 8.61
C GLN A 90 -7.40 -3.89 8.41
N ILE A 91 -7.33 -4.88 9.30
CA ILE A 91 -6.41 -6.00 9.24
C ILE A 91 -7.14 -7.22 8.68
N ASP A 92 -6.55 -7.87 7.68
CA ASP A 92 -7.10 -9.07 7.06
C ASP A 92 -6.77 -10.35 7.85
N SER A 93 -7.34 -11.47 7.40
CA SER A 93 -7.09 -12.79 7.99
C SER A 93 -5.67 -13.31 7.79
N GLU A 94 -4.92 -12.74 6.85
CA GLU A 94 -3.51 -13.10 6.58
C GLU A 94 -2.53 -12.15 7.29
N GLY A 95 -3.03 -11.24 8.14
CA GLY A 95 -2.25 -10.27 8.89
C GLY A 95 -1.70 -9.09 8.07
N ASN A 96 -2.16 -8.91 6.83
CA ASN A 96 -1.92 -7.69 6.08
C ASN A 96 -2.92 -6.62 6.54
N PHE A 97 -2.62 -5.36 6.27
CA PHE A 97 -3.52 -4.28 6.63
C PHE A 97 -3.52 -3.18 5.58
N SER A 98 -4.62 -2.45 5.50
CA SER A 98 -4.81 -1.39 4.53
C SER A 98 -5.50 -0.19 5.15
N PHE A 99 -5.06 1.00 4.79
CA PHE A 99 -5.65 2.25 5.26
C PHE A 99 -5.65 3.29 4.15
N GLY A 100 -6.60 4.22 4.22
CA GLY A 100 -6.70 5.35 3.31
C GLY A 100 -6.05 6.59 3.89
N ILE A 101 -5.47 7.40 3.02
CA ILE A 101 -5.10 8.79 3.29
C ILE A 101 -5.95 9.65 2.37
N GLU A 102 -6.75 10.54 2.95
CA GLU A 102 -7.68 11.38 2.19
C GLU A 102 -6.95 12.49 1.44
N GLU A 103 -5.90 13.06 2.04
CA GLU A 103 -5.16 14.18 1.47
C GLU A 103 -3.66 13.88 1.32
N HIS A 104 -3.16 13.99 0.09
CA HIS A 104 -1.73 13.91 -0.19
C HIS A 104 -0.88 15.01 0.47
N THR A 105 -1.50 16.08 0.98
CA THR A 105 -0.85 17.20 1.70
C THR A 105 -0.34 16.81 3.08
N ASP A 106 -0.83 15.72 3.66
CA ASP A 106 -0.33 15.19 4.93
C ASP A 106 1.09 14.62 4.81
N PHE A 107 1.57 14.39 3.58
CA PHE A 107 2.95 13.98 3.34
C PHE A 107 3.93 15.16 3.42
N PRO A 108 5.08 14.97 4.07
CA PRO A 108 6.08 16.02 4.20
C PRO A 108 6.61 16.46 2.83
N GLY A 109 6.62 17.77 2.58
CA GLY A 109 7.11 18.35 1.33
C GLY A 109 6.06 18.49 0.21
N MET A 110 4.81 18.09 0.45
CA MET A 110 3.70 18.34 -0.46
C MET A 110 2.93 19.59 -0.02
N SER A 111 2.90 20.61 -0.86
CA SER A 111 2.09 21.81 -0.65
C SER A 111 0.80 21.74 -1.46
N TYR A 112 -0.28 22.29 -0.92
CA TYR A 112 -1.52 22.45 -1.65
C TYR A 112 -1.32 23.37 -2.87
N ASP A 113 -1.72 22.87 -4.05
CA ASP A 113 -1.79 23.66 -5.28
C ASP A 113 -3.24 23.66 -5.79
N PRO A 114 -3.90 24.84 -5.84
CA PRO A 114 -5.26 24.98 -6.35
C PRO A 114 -5.45 24.44 -7.78
N GLN A 115 -4.41 24.42 -8.60
CA GLN A 115 -4.50 23.94 -9.98
C GLN A 115 -4.45 22.41 -10.08
N ILE A 116 -3.93 21.73 -9.07
CA ILE A 116 -3.72 20.28 -9.06
C ILE A 116 -4.89 19.57 -8.38
N GLY A 117 -5.39 20.14 -7.28
CA GLY A 117 -6.45 19.56 -6.47
C GLY A 117 -5.93 18.56 -5.43
N ILE A 118 -6.83 18.09 -4.57
CA ILE A 118 -6.53 17.11 -3.51
C ILE A 118 -6.72 15.69 -4.05
N TYR A 119 -5.69 14.87 -3.89
CA TYR A 119 -5.75 13.44 -4.19
C TYR A 119 -5.63 12.62 -2.91
N GLY A 120 -6.51 11.63 -2.80
CA GLY A 120 -6.40 10.57 -1.80
C GLY A 120 -5.62 9.36 -2.32
N MET A 121 -5.13 8.53 -1.41
CA MET A 121 -4.40 7.30 -1.72
C MET A 121 -4.78 6.17 -0.79
N ASP A 122 -4.81 4.96 -1.33
CA ASP A 122 -4.95 3.72 -0.56
C ASP A 122 -3.57 3.09 -0.36
N ILE A 123 -3.23 2.80 0.89
CA ILE A 123 -1.97 2.17 1.26
C ILE A 123 -2.26 0.76 1.73
N ASN A 124 -1.70 -0.22 1.02
CA ASN A 124 -1.83 -1.64 1.33
C ASN A 124 -0.47 -2.19 1.76
N VAL A 125 -0.39 -2.70 2.98
CA VAL A 125 0.86 -3.20 3.56
C VAL A 125 0.77 -4.72 3.67
N ILE A 126 1.69 -5.40 3.00
CA ILE A 126 1.79 -6.86 3.06
C ILE A 126 2.86 -7.22 4.08
N LEU A 127 2.46 -7.95 5.11
CA LEU A 127 3.36 -8.54 6.08
C LEU A 127 3.70 -9.97 5.68
N GLY A 128 4.91 -10.40 6.01
CA GLY A 128 5.34 -11.75 5.69
C GLY A 128 6.41 -12.25 6.64
N ARG A 129 6.52 -13.57 6.72
CA ARG A 129 7.66 -14.24 7.36
C ARG A 129 8.70 -14.60 6.31
N ARG A 130 9.93 -14.85 6.74
CA ARG A 130 10.95 -15.44 5.86
C ARG A 130 10.45 -16.80 5.34
N GLY A 131 10.75 -17.16 4.09
CA GLY A 131 10.30 -18.43 3.50
C GLY A 131 8.99 -18.37 2.69
N VAL A 132 8.30 -17.22 2.63
CA VAL A 132 7.17 -16.98 1.70
C VAL A 132 7.55 -17.26 0.23
N ARG A 133 8.86 -17.18 -0.09
CA ARG A 133 9.42 -17.50 -1.41
C ARG A 133 8.99 -18.87 -1.95
N ILE A 134 8.76 -19.88 -1.10
CA ILE A 134 8.35 -21.22 -1.53
C ILE A 134 7.05 -21.20 -2.35
N ALA A 135 6.13 -20.29 -2.01
CA ALA A 135 4.85 -20.15 -2.71
C ALA A 135 4.94 -19.34 -4.01
N ARG A 136 6.05 -18.64 -4.25
CA ARG A 136 6.21 -17.68 -5.37
C ARG A 136 7.31 -18.06 -6.36
N ARG A 137 8.24 -18.94 -5.97
CA ARG A 137 9.31 -19.42 -6.85
C ARG A 137 8.73 -20.32 -7.94
N HIS A 138 9.35 -20.28 -9.12
CA HIS A 138 8.96 -21.11 -10.26
C HIS A 138 9.32 -22.59 -10.05
N ILE A 139 10.57 -22.86 -9.65
CA ILE A 139 11.07 -24.22 -9.44
C ILE A 139 10.62 -24.71 -8.06
N GLU A 140 10.04 -25.92 -8.00
CA GLU A 140 9.53 -26.54 -6.78
C GLU A 140 8.59 -25.65 -5.96
N GLN A 141 7.61 -25.05 -6.64
CA GLN A 141 6.58 -24.27 -5.98
C GLN A 141 5.75 -25.17 -5.05
N ARG A 142 5.55 -24.74 -3.80
CA ARG A 142 4.68 -25.43 -2.84
C ARG A 142 3.78 -24.43 -2.14
N ARG A 143 2.62 -24.88 -1.67
CA ARG A 143 1.71 -24.06 -0.87
C ARG A 143 2.36 -23.70 0.46
N LEU A 144 2.15 -22.46 0.93
CA LEU A 144 2.66 -22.02 2.21
C LEU A 144 1.91 -22.75 3.35
N PRO A 145 2.62 -23.48 4.24
CA PRO A 145 1.98 -24.15 5.38
C PRO A 145 1.30 -23.15 6.31
N HIS A 146 0.18 -23.54 6.93
CA HIS A 146 -0.57 -22.68 7.87
C HIS A 146 0.33 -22.10 8.96
N LYS A 147 1.24 -22.92 9.51
CA LYS A 147 2.19 -22.48 10.53
C LYS A 147 3.07 -21.32 10.07
N GLN A 148 3.36 -21.16 8.78
CA GLN A 148 4.23 -20.11 8.26
C GLN A 148 3.47 -18.84 7.86
N ARG A 149 2.14 -18.89 7.82
CA ARG A 149 1.29 -17.72 7.59
C ARG A 149 1.40 -16.76 8.78
N VAL A 150 1.04 -15.52 8.54
CA VAL A 150 0.93 -14.50 9.58
C VAL A 150 -0.50 -14.52 10.09
N ASN A 151 -0.66 -14.48 11.41
CA ASN A 151 -1.95 -14.36 12.07
C ASN A 151 -2.24 -12.89 12.38
N THR A 152 -3.51 -12.54 12.54
CA THR A 152 -3.94 -11.18 12.94
C THR A 152 -3.29 -10.74 14.26
N GLU A 153 -3.19 -11.64 15.25
CA GLU A 153 -2.53 -11.36 16.53
C GLU A 153 -1.04 -11.03 16.37
N ASP A 154 -0.33 -11.79 15.54
CA ASP A 154 1.08 -11.56 15.24
C ASP A 154 1.29 -10.20 14.55
N ALA A 155 0.39 -9.84 13.64
CA ALA A 155 0.40 -8.55 12.95
C ALA A 155 0.14 -7.38 13.91
N LEU A 156 -0.85 -7.53 14.81
CA LEU A 156 -1.14 -6.54 15.85
C LEU A 156 0.05 -6.33 16.79
N ALA A 157 0.68 -7.42 17.24
CA ALA A 157 1.87 -7.36 18.07
C ALA A 157 3.04 -6.66 17.34
N PHE A 158 3.23 -6.97 16.06
CA PHE A 158 4.26 -6.34 15.23
C PHE A 158 4.03 -4.83 15.04
N LEU A 159 2.79 -4.41 14.78
CA LEU A 159 2.42 -3.00 14.62
C LEU A 159 2.59 -2.20 15.91
N LYS A 160 2.14 -2.75 17.04
CA LYS A 160 2.33 -2.14 18.37
C LYS A 160 3.80 -2.05 18.76
N GLY A 161 4.56 -3.11 18.55
CA GLY A 161 5.97 -3.18 18.94
C GLY A 161 6.90 -2.34 18.08
N THR A 162 6.76 -2.44 16.75
CA THR A 162 7.72 -1.84 15.79
C THR A 162 7.33 -0.41 15.44
N TYR A 163 6.05 -0.18 15.16
CA TYR A 163 5.55 1.09 14.63
C TYR A 163 4.76 1.92 15.65
N ARG A 164 4.60 1.42 16.89
CA ARG A 164 3.86 2.07 17.98
C ARG A 164 2.45 2.47 17.57
N VAL A 165 1.82 1.62 16.77
CA VAL A 165 0.45 1.84 16.29
C VAL A 165 -0.54 1.54 17.41
N GLU A 166 -1.47 2.45 17.62
CA GLU A 166 -2.61 2.25 18.49
C GLU A 166 -3.74 1.58 17.71
N VAL A 167 -4.27 0.51 18.30
CA VAL A 167 -5.37 -0.24 17.69
C VAL A 167 -6.61 0.03 18.53
N SER A 168 -7.51 0.84 17.96
CA SER A 168 -8.76 1.31 18.56
C SER A 168 -9.96 0.73 17.84
#